data_AF-A0A967AFG7-F1
#
_entry.id   AF-A0A967AFG7-F1
#
_cell.length_a   1.000
_cell.length_b   1.000
_cell.length_c   1.000
_cell.angle_alpha   90.00
_cell.angle_beta   90.00
_cell.angle_gamma   90.00
#
_symmetry.space_group_name_H-M   'P 1'
#
loop_
_entity.id
_entity.type
_entity.pdbx_description
1 polymer ?
#
loop_
_entity_poly.entity_id
_entity_poly.type
_entity_poly.pdbx_seq_one_letter_code
_entity_poly.pdbx_strand_id
1 'polypeptide(L)'
;MPKSAKRLFVPRSLDANPEAWPGGSVLIYAPCGAGKTRLQGDMLIYEREFGKVHFANIKGEEGEGSIRNLGLGSIVYDIDCWQTWLEYLSFCEGEKPRAIALDSQKALYDLVIDDRCPGRRPVGGEGDKNEWTEIHMEMNKAMTRFRHCADVILAVSIADMSKNMFKETETGGKLKPQLTPDLSGKMAYNCAGWYDLVGFLMADTTVSGVNRTVSFQQSSRWLARQRVPNEITEDIVIPHGAGGWKAIRDALDKAYKPQEKKQ
;
A
#
# COMPACT_ATOMS: atom_id res chain seq x y z
N MET A 1 15.83 29.49 15.75
CA MET A 1 15.56 28.80 14.48
C MET A 1 16.25 27.45 14.51
N PRO A 2 15.53 26.31 14.57
CA PRO A 2 16.18 25.01 14.54
C PRO A 2 16.60 24.70 13.09
N LYS A 3 17.89 24.37 12.94
CA LYS A 3 18.52 24.00 11.66
C LYS A 3 17.89 22.72 11.13
N SER A 4 17.62 22.70 9.83
CA SER A 4 17.03 21.56 9.13
C SER A 4 17.82 20.28 9.41
N ALA A 5 17.15 19.25 9.91
CA ALA A 5 17.71 17.91 9.96
C ALA A 5 17.96 17.45 8.51
N LYS A 6 19.22 17.45 8.08
CA LYS A 6 19.64 16.75 6.86
C LYS A 6 19.31 15.27 7.08
N ARG A 7 18.41 14.73 6.25
CA ARG A 7 18.15 13.29 6.16
C ARG A 7 19.49 12.59 5.93
N LEU A 8 19.93 11.80 6.91
CA LEU A 8 21.03 10.87 6.74
C LEU A 8 20.56 9.77 5.79
N PHE A 9 21.03 9.83 4.56
CA PHE A 9 20.93 8.74 3.60
C PHE A 9 21.84 7.63 4.15
N VAL A 10 21.24 6.59 4.70
CA VAL A 10 21.97 5.37 5.09
C VAL A 10 22.07 4.53 3.82
N PRO A 11 23.26 4.30 3.25
CA PRO A 11 23.40 3.45 2.08
C PRO A 11 23.12 2.01 2.51
N ARG A 12 21.98 1.47 2.09
CA ARG A 12 21.68 0.03 2.16
C ARG A 12 22.51 -0.65 1.08
N SER A 13 23.11 -1.80 1.39
CA SER A 13 23.99 -2.54 0.46
C SER A 13 23.23 -2.91 -0.83
N LEU A 14 23.45 -2.10 -1.87
CA LEU A 14 22.92 -2.25 -3.22
C LEU A 14 24.09 -2.53 -4.17
N ASP A 15 24.65 -3.74 -4.11
CA ASP A 15 25.49 -4.24 -5.20
C ASP A 15 24.62 -5.10 -6.12
N ALA A 16 23.89 -4.42 -7.02
CA ALA A 16 23.52 -4.87 -8.36
C ALA A 16 22.71 -3.74 -9.04
N ASN A 17 23.38 -2.92 -9.83
CA ASN A 17 22.83 -1.82 -10.63
C ASN A 17 22.32 -0.58 -9.84
N PRO A 18 23.10 0.52 -9.76
CA PRO A 18 22.66 1.78 -9.13
C PRO A 18 21.47 2.45 -9.85
N GLU A 19 21.09 1.97 -11.04
CA GLU A 19 19.93 2.43 -11.79
C GLU A 19 18.64 1.65 -11.49
N ALA A 20 18.72 0.56 -10.70
CA ALA A 20 17.54 -0.21 -10.29
C ALA A 20 16.78 0.53 -9.18
N TRP A 21 15.48 0.26 -9.07
CA TRP A 21 14.64 0.84 -8.03
C TRP A 21 15.18 0.42 -6.64
N PRO A 22 15.51 1.35 -5.73
CA PRO A 22 16.13 0.99 -4.44
C PRO A 22 15.17 0.31 -3.45
N GLY A 23 13.91 0.09 -3.84
CA GLY A 23 12.83 -0.28 -2.94
C GLY A 23 12.01 0.94 -2.52
N GLY A 24 10.89 0.67 -1.86
CA GLY A 24 9.93 1.67 -1.44
C GLY A 24 8.59 1.05 -1.05
N SER A 25 7.65 1.94 -0.74
CA SER A 25 6.32 1.60 -0.27
C SER A 25 5.28 1.76 -1.38
N VAL A 26 4.54 0.69 -1.65
CA VAL A 26 3.51 0.61 -2.69
C VAL A 26 2.17 0.27 -2.05
N LEU A 27 1.13 1.02 -2.39
CA LEU A 27 -0.26 0.67 -2.12
C LEU A 27 -0.94 0.25 -3.43
N ILE A 28 -1.55 -0.93 -3.43
CA ILE A 28 -2.43 -1.37 -4.50
C ILE A 28 -3.82 -1.61 -3.93
N TYR A 29 -4.81 -0.90 -4.42
CA TYR A 29 -6.19 -1.07 -4.00
C TYR A 29 -7.08 -1.43 -5.19
N ALA A 30 -8.14 -2.18 -4.89
CA ALA A 30 -9.08 -2.72 -5.87
C ALA A 30 -10.33 -3.29 -5.19
N PRO A 31 -11.42 -3.54 -5.92
CA PRO A 31 -12.56 -4.30 -5.43
C PRO A 31 -12.18 -5.67 -4.85
N CYS A 32 -13.11 -6.28 -4.11
CA CYS A 32 -12.98 -7.68 -3.67
C CYS A 32 -12.77 -8.62 -4.86
N GLY A 33 -11.98 -9.69 -4.67
CA GLY A 33 -11.75 -10.70 -5.70
C GLY A 33 -10.78 -10.31 -6.83
N ALA A 34 -10.25 -9.07 -6.85
CA ALA A 34 -9.34 -8.62 -7.90
C ALA A 34 -7.98 -9.36 -7.93
N GLY A 35 -7.63 -10.13 -6.89
CA GLY A 35 -6.37 -10.87 -6.81
C GLY A 35 -5.23 -10.14 -6.09
N LYS A 36 -5.55 -9.21 -5.18
CA LYS A 36 -4.58 -8.43 -4.39
C LYS A 36 -3.64 -9.33 -3.56
N THR A 37 -4.21 -10.25 -2.77
CA THR A 37 -3.42 -11.19 -1.93
C THR A 37 -2.53 -12.10 -2.79
N ARG A 38 -2.98 -12.49 -3.99
CA ARG A 38 -2.13 -13.26 -4.94
C ARG A 38 -0.91 -12.44 -5.38
N LEU A 39 -1.10 -11.16 -5.68
CA LEU A 39 -0.01 -10.26 -6.04
C LEU A 39 0.99 -10.06 -4.89
N GLN A 40 0.51 -10.01 -3.64
CA GLN A 40 1.38 -10.01 -2.46
C GLN A 40 2.17 -11.31 -2.35
N GLY A 41 1.54 -12.46 -2.54
CA GLY A 41 2.22 -13.75 -2.57
C GLY A 41 3.34 -13.81 -3.60
N ASP A 42 3.06 -13.32 -4.81
CA ASP A 42 4.05 -13.25 -5.90
C ASP A 42 5.22 -12.31 -5.57
N MET A 43 4.93 -11.15 -4.95
CA MET A 43 5.97 -10.26 -4.43
C MET A 43 6.83 -10.94 -3.37
N LEU A 44 6.23 -11.66 -2.42
CA LEU A 44 6.97 -12.33 -1.36
C LEU A 44 7.86 -13.46 -1.91
N ILE A 45 7.39 -14.23 -2.90
CA ILE A 45 8.19 -15.25 -3.58
C ILE A 45 9.42 -14.61 -4.23
N TYR A 46 9.20 -13.54 -5.01
CA TYR A 46 10.28 -12.84 -5.70
C TYR A 46 11.29 -12.22 -4.72
N GLU A 47 10.81 -11.48 -3.72
CA GLU A 47 11.69 -10.76 -2.80
C GLU A 47 12.44 -11.70 -1.81
N ARG A 48 11.95 -12.93 -1.62
CA ARG A 48 12.63 -13.94 -0.79
C ARG A 48 14.00 -14.32 -1.32
N GLU A 49 14.22 -14.21 -2.62
CA GLU A 49 15.53 -14.45 -3.24
C GLU A 49 16.60 -13.47 -2.74
N PHE A 50 16.19 -12.30 -2.24
CA PHE A 50 17.08 -11.23 -1.79
C PHE A 50 17.13 -11.07 -0.26
N GLY A 51 16.28 -11.77 0.50
CA GLY A 51 16.32 -11.76 1.95
C GLY A 51 15.05 -12.23 2.64
N LYS A 52 14.96 -12.00 3.96
CA LYS A 52 13.80 -12.43 4.76
C LYS A 52 12.56 -11.62 4.41
N VAL A 53 11.41 -12.28 4.27
CA VAL A 53 10.14 -11.64 3.91
C VAL A 53 9.07 -11.95 4.93
N HIS A 54 8.17 -11.00 5.18
CA HIS A 54 7.03 -11.16 6.10
C HIS A 54 5.69 -10.86 5.42
N PHE A 55 4.66 -11.53 5.89
CA PHE A 55 3.26 -11.24 5.58
C PHE A 55 2.56 -10.81 6.87
N ALA A 56 2.17 -9.54 6.95
CA ALA A 56 1.40 -8.97 8.05
C ALA A 56 -0.09 -9.19 7.77
N ASN A 57 -0.68 -10.19 8.42
CA ASN A 57 -2.08 -10.58 8.29
C ASN A 57 -2.89 -9.88 9.38
N ILE A 58 -3.72 -8.92 9.00
CA ILE A 58 -4.55 -8.19 9.96
C ILE A 58 -5.84 -8.97 10.22
N LYS A 59 -6.27 -9.04 11.47
CA LYS A 59 -7.54 -9.63 11.87
C LYS A 59 -8.71 -9.04 11.06
N GLY A 60 -9.55 -9.94 10.57
CA GLY A 60 -10.66 -9.62 9.67
C GLY A 60 -10.37 -9.91 8.20
N GLU A 61 -9.10 -10.18 7.85
CA GLU A 61 -8.70 -10.63 6.52
C GLU A 61 -8.45 -12.14 6.50
N GLU A 62 -8.69 -12.77 5.35
CA GLU A 62 -8.48 -14.21 5.12
C GLU A 62 -7.27 -14.48 4.22
N GLY A 63 -6.38 -13.50 4.10
CA GLY A 63 -5.23 -13.57 3.19
C GLY A 63 -4.25 -14.68 3.53
N GLU A 64 -4.12 -15.01 4.82
CA GLU A 64 -3.25 -16.06 5.34
C GLU A 64 -3.42 -17.40 4.60
N GLY A 65 -4.65 -17.85 4.37
CA GLY A 65 -4.91 -19.13 3.70
C GLY A 65 -4.33 -19.17 2.29
N SER A 66 -4.35 -18.04 1.58
CA SER A 66 -3.75 -17.93 0.25
C SER A 66 -2.23 -17.93 0.30
N ILE A 67 -1.63 -17.31 1.33
CA ILE A 67 -0.18 -17.18 1.48
C ILE A 67 0.49 -18.46 1.99
N ARG A 68 -0.12 -19.16 2.96
CA ARG A 68 0.43 -20.41 3.52
C ARG A 68 0.69 -21.48 2.46
N ASN A 69 -0.14 -21.51 1.41
CA ASN A 69 -0.02 -22.46 0.30
C ASN A 69 1.14 -22.18 -0.67
N LEU A 70 1.87 -21.08 -0.50
CA LEU A 70 2.96 -20.67 -1.41
C LEU A 70 4.32 -21.30 -1.06
N GLY A 71 4.41 -22.12 0.00
CA GLY A 71 5.68 -22.75 0.39
C GLY A 71 6.74 -21.77 0.93
N LEU A 72 6.29 -20.60 1.41
CA LEU A 72 7.16 -19.56 1.95
C LEU A 72 7.65 -19.83 3.38
N GLY A 73 7.14 -20.88 4.03
CA GLY A 73 7.43 -21.21 5.43
C GLY A 73 6.67 -20.30 6.39
N SER A 74 7.18 -20.17 7.62
CA SER A 74 6.58 -19.32 8.65
C SER A 74 6.94 -17.86 8.44
N ILE A 75 6.23 -17.19 7.54
CA ILE A 75 6.39 -15.76 7.25
C ILE A 75 5.19 -14.91 7.71
N VAL A 76 4.12 -15.56 8.16
CA VAL A 76 2.87 -14.89 8.54
C VAL A 76 2.98 -14.40 9.97
N TYR A 77 2.61 -13.14 10.18
CA TYR A 77 2.44 -12.49 11.47
C TYR A 77 0.99 -12.06 11.59
N ASP A 78 0.25 -12.72 12.47
CA ASP A 78 -1.13 -12.36 12.76
C ASP A 78 -1.18 -11.16 13.71
N ILE A 79 -1.92 -10.14 13.30
CA ILE A 79 -2.07 -8.88 14.03
C ILE A 79 -3.56 -8.73 14.38
N ASP A 80 -3.87 -8.95 15.66
CA ASP A 80 -5.24 -9.06 16.16
C ASP A 80 -5.78 -7.78 16.79
N CYS A 81 -4.90 -6.87 17.18
CA CYS A 81 -5.22 -5.58 17.78
C CYS A 81 -4.12 -4.54 17.49
N TRP A 82 -4.42 -3.29 17.83
CA TRP A 82 -3.50 -2.18 17.58
C TRP A 82 -2.17 -2.32 18.33
N GLN A 83 -2.18 -2.87 19.53
CA GLN A 83 -0.96 -3.08 20.32
C GLN A 83 -0.02 -4.09 19.64
N THR A 84 -0.55 -5.21 19.14
CA THR A 84 0.21 -6.22 18.38
C THR A 84 0.83 -5.63 17.11
N TRP A 85 0.14 -4.68 16.45
CA TRP A 85 0.72 -3.94 15.33
C TRP A 85 1.94 -3.10 15.74
N LEU A 86 1.87 -2.38 16.86
CA LEU A 86 2.99 -1.56 17.34
C LEU A 86 4.20 -2.41 17.75
N GLU A 87 3.96 -3.61 18.29
CA GLU A 87 4.99 -4.60 18.59
C GLU A 87 5.61 -5.16 17.32
N TYR A 88 4.78 -5.50 16.33
CA TYR A 88 5.24 -5.94 15.00
C TYR A 88 6.13 -4.89 14.32
N LEU A 89 5.75 -3.61 14.37
CA LEU A 89 6.59 -2.52 13.85
C LEU A 89 7.95 -2.47 14.54
N SER A 90 7.98 -2.60 15.87
CA SER A 90 9.22 -2.57 16.64
C SER A 90 10.12 -3.78 16.32
N PHE A 91 9.50 -4.95 16.11
CA PHE A 91 10.18 -6.16 15.66
C PHE A 91 10.79 -5.98 14.27
N CYS A 92 10.03 -5.51 13.27
CA CYS A 92 10.55 -5.28 11.93
C CYS A 92 11.57 -4.15 11.86
N GLU A 93 11.49 -3.15 12.75
CA GLU A 93 12.50 -2.10 12.86
C GLU A 93 13.86 -2.67 13.28
N GLY A 94 13.89 -3.69 14.12
CA GLY A 94 15.11 -4.40 14.53
C GLY A 94 15.58 -5.44 13.50
N GLU A 95 14.66 -6.21 12.95
CA GLU A 95 15.00 -7.30 12.01
C GLU A 95 15.35 -6.78 10.60
N LYS A 96 14.70 -5.70 10.15
CA LYS A 96 14.81 -5.16 8.80
C LYS A 96 14.62 -6.21 7.69
N PRO A 97 13.43 -6.86 7.60
CA PRO A 97 13.14 -7.76 6.49
C PRO A 97 13.33 -7.09 5.13
N ARG A 98 13.65 -7.89 4.12
CA ARG A 98 13.75 -7.45 2.73
C ARG A 98 12.41 -6.91 2.24
N ALA A 99 11.33 -7.66 2.48
CA ALA A 99 9.99 -7.25 2.05
C ALA A 99 8.91 -7.54 3.09
N ILE A 100 7.89 -6.67 3.10
CA ILE A 100 6.67 -6.86 3.89
C ILE A 100 5.45 -6.70 2.98
N ALA A 101 4.54 -7.67 3.00
CA ALA A 101 3.19 -7.51 2.49
C ALA A 101 2.21 -7.25 3.64
N LEU A 102 1.39 -6.20 3.52
CA LEU A 102 0.35 -5.85 4.51
C LEU A 102 -1.05 -6.12 3.93
N ASP A 103 -1.78 -7.08 4.52
CA ASP A 103 -3.15 -7.45 4.13
C ASP A 103 -4.10 -7.26 5.33
N SER A 104 -4.89 -6.19 5.42
CA SER A 104 -5.03 -5.06 4.50
C SER A 104 -4.94 -3.72 5.23
N GLN A 105 -4.66 -2.66 4.48
CA GLN A 105 -4.59 -1.29 4.99
C GLN A 105 -5.91 -0.82 5.61
N LYS A 106 -7.05 -1.33 5.12
CA LYS A 106 -8.38 -1.04 5.67
C LYS A 106 -8.53 -1.71 7.03
N ALA A 107 -8.29 -3.01 7.11
CA ALA A 107 -8.37 -3.75 8.37
C ALA A 107 -7.42 -3.15 9.44
N LEU A 108 -6.20 -2.75 9.05
CA LEU A 108 -5.27 -2.07 9.96
C LEU A 108 -5.84 -0.75 10.50
N TYR A 109 -6.50 0.02 9.65
CA TYR A 109 -7.13 1.27 10.06
C TYR A 109 -8.32 1.04 11.01
N ASP A 110 -9.08 -0.04 10.80
CA ASP A 110 -10.14 -0.46 11.71
C ASP A 110 -9.60 -0.83 13.10
N LEU A 111 -8.39 -1.43 13.20
CA LEU A 111 -7.77 -1.69 14.51
C LEU A 111 -7.50 -0.42 15.31
N VAL A 112 -7.12 0.69 14.65
CA VAL A 112 -6.94 1.99 15.33
C VAL A 112 -8.30 2.53 15.81
N ILE A 113 -9.34 2.37 14.99
CA ILE A 113 -10.69 2.79 15.36
C ILE A 113 -11.15 2.00 16.59
N ASP A 114 -10.97 0.67 16.59
CA ASP A 114 -11.38 -0.19 17.71
C ASP A 114 -10.59 0.10 18.99
N ASP A 115 -9.30 0.46 18.88
CA ASP A 115 -8.46 0.88 20.01
C ASP A 115 -8.93 2.21 20.62
N ARG A 116 -9.22 3.21 19.78
CA ARG A 116 -9.60 4.56 20.22
C ARG A 116 -11.07 4.69 20.59
N CYS A 117 -11.92 3.86 20.01
CA CYS A 117 -13.38 3.91 20.14
C CYS A 117 -13.96 2.51 20.36
N PRO A 118 -13.59 1.80 21.45
CA PRO A 118 -13.97 0.41 21.64
C PRO A 118 -15.48 0.22 21.67
N GLY A 119 -15.97 -0.68 20.82
CA GLY A 119 -17.39 -1.06 20.75
C GLY A 119 -18.33 -0.02 20.14
N ARG A 120 -17.81 1.05 19.52
CA ARG A 120 -18.62 2.10 18.90
C ARG A 120 -17.95 2.75 17.69
N ARG A 121 -18.70 3.54 16.94
CA ARG A 121 -18.13 4.38 15.88
C ARG A 121 -17.53 5.67 16.45
N PRO A 122 -16.49 6.24 15.82
CA PRO A 122 -15.95 7.54 16.21
C PRO A 122 -16.98 8.67 16.03
N VAL A 123 -16.97 9.63 16.95
CA VAL A 123 -17.81 10.83 16.91
C VAL A 123 -17.10 11.92 16.12
N GLY A 124 -17.80 12.50 15.14
CA GLY A 124 -17.34 13.66 14.37
C GLY A 124 -17.98 14.97 14.87
N GLY A 125 -17.23 16.07 14.79
CA GLY A 125 -17.72 17.41 15.16
C GLY A 125 -16.61 18.44 15.22
N GLU A 126 -16.96 19.70 15.53
CA GLU A 126 -16.00 20.75 15.87
C GLU A 126 -15.62 20.67 17.36
N GLY A 127 -14.34 20.89 17.70
CA GLY A 127 -13.83 20.93 19.07
C GLY A 127 -13.21 19.62 19.61
N ASP A 128 -13.00 19.58 20.93
CA ASP A 128 -12.21 18.55 21.64
C ASP A 128 -12.80 17.13 21.63
N LYS A 129 -14.00 16.94 21.05
CA LYS A 129 -14.64 15.63 20.91
C LYS A 129 -14.41 14.97 19.54
N ASN A 130 -13.57 15.58 18.68
CA ASN A 130 -13.30 15.05 17.35
C ASN A 130 -12.24 13.94 17.37
N GLU A 131 -12.70 12.71 17.59
CA GLU A 131 -11.88 11.50 17.72
C GLU A 131 -11.16 11.12 16.41
N TRP A 132 -11.68 11.57 15.26
CA TRP A 132 -11.04 11.33 13.96
C TRP A 132 -9.64 11.92 13.88
N THR A 133 -9.39 13.05 14.54
CA THR A 133 -8.07 13.68 14.52
C THR A 133 -7.03 12.78 15.16
N GLU A 134 -7.34 12.21 16.32
CA GLU A 134 -6.45 11.30 17.04
C GLU A 134 -6.21 10.01 16.26
N ILE A 135 -7.27 9.39 15.75
CA ILE A 135 -7.19 8.19 14.89
C ILE A 135 -6.26 8.45 13.69
N HIS A 136 -6.42 9.57 13.00
CA HIS A 136 -5.57 9.93 11.87
C HIS A 136 -4.12 10.16 12.28
N MET A 137 -3.89 10.85 13.40
CA MET A 137 -2.53 11.11 13.90
C MET A 137 -1.81 9.81 14.26
N GLU A 138 -2.49 8.89 14.93
CA GLU A 138 -1.93 7.59 15.32
C GLU A 138 -1.60 6.74 14.10
N MET A 139 -2.51 6.68 13.14
CA MET A 139 -2.25 5.98 11.89
C MET A 139 -1.06 6.60 11.13
N ASN A 140 -0.99 7.93 11.05
CA ASN A 140 0.13 8.64 10.40
C ASN A 140 1.48 8.31 11.06
N LYS A 141 1.55 8.27 12.40
CA LYS A 141 2.76 7.91 13.15
C LYS A 141 3.18 6.48 12.82
N ALA A 142 2.24 5.53 12.89
CA ALA A 142 2.50 4.13 12.63
C ALA A 142 2.94 3.88 11.18
N MET A 143 2.27 4.49 10.20
CA MET A 143 2.64 4.35 8.78
C MET A 143 3.98 5.00 8.46
N THR A 144 4.36 6.07 9.17
CA THR A 144 5.71 6.66 9.05
C THR A 144 6.78 5.67 9.50
N ARG A 145 6.57 4.96 10.62
CA ARG A 145 7.46 3.90 11.09
C ARG A 145 7.49 2.72 10.12
N PHE A 146 6.31 2.28 9.67
CA PHE A 146 6.15 1.15 8.78
C PHE A 146 6.97 1.28 7.50
N ARG A 147 7.00 2.46 6.87
CA ARG A 147 7.84 2.73 5.68
C ARG A 147 9.33 2.45 5.85
N HIS A 148 9.82 2.39 7.08
CA HIS A 148 11.22 2.12 7.41
C HIS A 148 11.48 0.68 7.86
N CYS A 149 10.45 -0.17 7.92
CA CYS A 149 10.54 -1.54 8.38
C CYS A 149 11.17 -2.49 7.35
N ALA A 150 11.05 -2.21 6.05
CA ALA A 150 11.61 -3.05 4.98
C ALA A 150 12.21 -2.23 3.83
N ASP A 151 12.85 -2.90 2.86
CA ASP A 151 13.22 -2.30 1.57
C ASP A 151 11.99 -2.17 0.67
N VAL A 152 11.20 -3.24 0.60
CA VAL A 152 10.02 -3.32 -0.27
C VAL A 152 8.79 -3.52 0.59
N ILE A 153 7.79 -2.66 0.42
CA ILE A 153 6.52 -2.80 1.12
C ILE A 153 5.40 -2.80 0.09
N LEU A 154 4.56 -3.84 0.12
CA LEU A 154 3.31 -3.88 -0.64
C LEU A 154 2.12 -3.98 0.32
N ALA A 155 1.47 -2.84 0.53
CA ALA A 155 0.17 -2.80 1.19
C ALA A 155 -0.94 -2.97 0.16
N VAL A 156 -2.01 -3.63 0.57
CA VAL A 156 -3.23 -3.72 -0.23
C VAL A 156 -4.42 -3.14 0.51
N SER A 157 -5.42 -2.67 -0.22
CA SER A 157 -6.70 -2.23 0.36
C SER A 157 -7.86 -2.62 -0.53
N ILE A 158 -9.03 -2.79 0.06
CA ILE A 158 -10.28 -2.72 -0.70
C ILE A 158 -10.51 -1.28 -1.16
N ALA A 159 -11.11 -1.12 -2.35
CA ALA A 159 -11.58 0.16 -2.87
C ALA A 159 -12.98 0.47 -2.31
N ASP A 160 -13.26 1.73 -1.99
CA ASP A 160 -14.60 2.17 -1.64
C ASP A 160 -15.51 2.12 -2.89
N MET A 161 -16.51 1.26 -2.83
CA MET A 161 -17.53 1.08 -3.87
C MET A 161 -18.86 1.77 -3.52
N SER A 162 -18.89 2.57 -2.45
CA SER A 162 -20.09 3.23 -1.98
C SER A 162 -20.60 4.29 -2.98
N LYS A 163 -21.93 4.34 -3.12
CA LYS A 163 -22.62 5.34 -3.97
C LYS A 163 -22.51 6.78 -3.46
N ASN A 164 -21.85 7.01 -2.30
CA ASN A 164 -21.76 8.32 -1.66
C ASN A 164 -20.47 9.07 -1.98
N MET A 165 -19.52 8.47 -2.71
CA MET A 165 -18.37 9.20 -3.28
C MET A 165 -18.74 10.11 -4.45
N PHE A 166 -20.02 10.14 -4.84
CA PHE A 166 -20.62 11.12 -5.73
C PHE A 166 -20.98 12.39 -4.93
N LYS A 167 -19.99 13.09 -4.37
CA LYS A 167 -20.26 14.41 -3.79
C LYS A 167 -20.30 15.45 -4.91
N GLU A 168 -21.51 15.84 -5.30
CA GLU A 168 -21.74 17.18 -5.83
C GLU A 168 -21.22 18.19 -4.79
N THR A 169 -20.19 18.96 -5.16
CA THR A 169 -19.88 20.18 -4.41
C THR A 169 -20.94 21.22 -4.71
N GLU A 170 -21.40 21.96 -3.69
CA GLU A 170 -22.37 23.08 -3.76
C GLU A 170 -21.95 24.24 -4.69
N THR A 171 -20.87 24.10 -5.46
CA THR A 171 -20.28 25.11 -6.36
C THR A 171 -20.25 24.66 -7.82
N GLY A 172 -21.32 24.03 -8.31
CA GLY A 172 -21.61 23.92 -9.75
C GLY A 172 -20.63 23.09 -10.60
N GLY A 173 -19.66 22.41 -10.00
CA GLY A 173 -18.76 21.48 -10.67
C GLY A 173 -19.07 20.04 -10.24
N LYS A 174 -19.48 19.18 -11.18
CA LYS A 174 -19.60 17.74 -10.91
C LYS A 174 -18.20 17.18 -10.68
N LEU A 175 -17.84 16.91 -9.42
CA LEU A 175 -16.72 16.02 -9.14
C LEU A 175 -17.11 14.64 -9.68
N LYS A 176 -16.30 14.12 -10.61
CA LYS A 176 -16.47 12.74 -11.05
C LYS A 176 -16.16 11.83 -9.84
N PRO A 177 -16.98 10.81 -9.57
CA PRO A 177 -16.68 9.85 -8.50
C PRO A 177 -15.30 9.23 -8.78
N GLN A 178 -14.37 9.46 -7.85
CA GLN A 178 -13.02 8.90 -7.92
C GLN A 178 -12.94 7.75 -6.92
N LEU A 179 -12.55 6.56 -7.38
CA LEU A 179 -12.28 5.42 -6.53
C LEU A 179 -11.11 5.72 -5.59
N THR A 180 -11.26 5.36 -4.33
CA THR A 180 -10.26 5.54 -3.29
C THR A 180 -10.15 4.24 -2.48
N PRO A 181 -9.05 4.04 -1.73
CA PRO A 181 -9.04 3.03 -0.66
C PRO A 181 -10.20 3.28 0.30
N ASP A 182 -10.87 2.21 0.74
CA ASP A 182 -11.99 2.27 1.68
C ASP A 182 -11.53 2.69 3.08
N LEU A 183 -11.23 3.97 3.26
CA LEU A 183 -10.81 4.57 4.52
C LEU A 183 -11.75 5.72 4.86
N SER A 184 -11.94 5.97 6.15
CA SER A 184 -12.91 6.98 6.58
C SER A 184 -12.40 8.42 6.37
N GLY A 185 -13.34 9.31 6.03
CA GLY A 185 -13.13 10.76 5.99
C GLY A 185 -12.01 11.19 5.05
N LYS A 186 -11.11 12.07 5.54
CA LYS A 186 -10.00 12.59 4.73
C LYS A 186 -8.95 11.52 4.40
N MET A 187 -8.94 10.39 5.09
CA MET A 187 -7.93 9.35 4.90
C MET A 187 -8.09 8.56 3.60
N ALA A 188 -9.30 8.53 3.03
CA ALA A 188 -9.53 8.01 1.68
C ALA A 188 -8.54 8.59 0.65
N TYR A 189 -8.20 9.88 0.76
CA TYR A 189 -7.25 10.55 -0.12
C TYR A 189 -5.85 10.67 0.51
N ASN A 190 -5.79 11.03 1.79
CA ASN A 190 -4.51 11.35 2.46
C ASN A 190 -3.62 10.13 2.70
N CYS A 191 -4.16 8.91 2.69
CA CYS A 191 -3.38 7.68 2.80
C CYS A 191 -2.32 7.55 1.71
N ALA A 192 -2.52 8.18 0.54
CA ALA A 192 -1.52 8.21 -0.51
C ALA A 192 -0.20 8.85 -0.03
N GLY A 193 -0.25 9.75 0.94
CA GLY A 193 0.93 10.34 1.60
C GLY A 193 1.86 9.31 2.22
N TRP A 194 1.35 8.12 2.58
CA TRP A 194 2.10 7.04 3.22
C TRP A 194 2.87 6.15 2.26
N TYR A 195 2.68 6.31 0.96
CA TYR A 195 3.30 5.43 -0.04
C TYR A 195 4.11 6.24 -1.05
N ASP A 196 5.12 5.59 -1.61
CA ASP A 196 5.89 6.14 -2.73
C ASP A 196 5.10 5.96 -4.02
N LEU A 197 4.36 4.85 -4.13
CA LEU A 197 3.40 4.61 -5.21
C LEU A 197 2.03 4.20 -4.70
N VAL A 198 0.99 4.70 -5.36
CA VAL A 198 -0.39 4.27 -5.17
C VAL A 198 -0.96 3.94 -6.53
N GLY A 199 -1.38 2.69 -6.70
CA GLY A 199 -1.96 2.19 -7.94
C GLY A 199 -3.29 1.49 -7.72
N PHE A 200 -4.05 1.38 -8.81
CA PHE A 200 -5.33 0.68 -8.85
C PHE A 200 -5.18 -0.62 -9.64
N LEU A 201 -5.64 -1.74 -9.08
CA LEU A 201 -5.68 -3.03 -9.76
C LEU A 201 -7.06 -3.24 -10.39
N MET A 202 -7.10 -3.22 -11.71
CA MET A 202 -8.28 -3.58 -12.50
C MET A 202 -8.31 -5.08 -12.73
N ALA A 203 -9.50 -5.67 -12.68
CA ALA A 203 -9.72 -7.08 -12.93
C ALA A 203 -10.97 -7.26 -13.80
N ASP A 204 -10.76 -7.59 -15.07
CA ASP A 204 -11.82 -7.80 -16.04
C ASP A 204 -11.99 -9.30 -16.28
N THR A 205 -13.20 -9.79 -15.98
CA THR A 205 -13.55 -11.19 -16.25
C THR A 205 -13.90 -11.34 -17.72
N THR A 206 -13.17 -12.21 -18.40
CA THR A 206 -13.37 -12.58 -19.80
C THR A 206 -13.69 -14.08 -19.90
N VAL A 207 -14.12 -14.54 -21.07
CA VAL A 207 -14.44 -15.96 -21.31
C VAL A 207 -13.23 -16.87 -21.05
N SER A 208 -12.01 -16.36 -21.25
CA SER A 208 -10.76 -17.10 -21.10
C SER A 208 -10.09 -16.93 -19.73
N GLY A 209 -10.68 -16.17 -18.79
CA GLY A 209 -10.12 -15.95 -17.45
C GLY A 209 -10.22 -14.50 -16.99
N VAL A 210 -9.47 -14.15 -15.94
CA VAL A 210 -9.49 -12.80 -15.36
C VAL A 210 -8.24 -12.03 -15.79
N ASN A 211 -8.43 -11.06 -16.68
CA ASN A 211 -7.36 -10.15 -17.09
C ASN A 211 -7.15 -9.10 -16.01
N ARG A 212 -5.89 -8.87 -15.65
CA ARG A 212 -5.52 -7.96 -14.56
C ARG A 212 -4.53 -6.94 -15.05
N THR A 213 -4.75 -5.68 -14.68
CA THR A 213 -3.82 -4.58 -14.97
C THR A 213 -3.67 -3.71 -13.73
N VAL A 214 -2.43 -3.34 -13.41
CA VAL A 214 -2.13 -2.35 -12.38
C VAL A 214 -1.82 -1.03 -13.07
N SER A 215 -2.55 0.01 -12.71
CA SER A 215 -2.30 1.37 -13.19
C SER A 215 -1.77 2.23 -12.06
N PHE A 216 -0.62 2.86 -12.29
CA PHE A 216 -0.08 3.93 -11.44
C PHE A 216 -0.36 5.33 -12.03
N GLN A 217 -0.92 5.40 -13.24
CA GLN A 217 -1.13 6.64 -13.96
C GLN A 217 -2.11 7.56 -13.22
N GLN A 218 -1.84 8.87 -13.27
CA GLN A 218 -2.79 9.88 -12.80
C GLN A 218 -4.14 9.74 -13.51
N SER A 219 -5.21 9.64 -12.73
CA SER A 219 -6.55 9.37 -13.24
C SER A 219 -7.59 10.16 -12.46
N SER A 220 -8.62 10.63 -13.17
CA SER A 220 -9.83 11.16 -12.52
C SER A 220 -10.75 10.07 -11.97
N ARG A 221 -10.50 8.81 -12.33
CA ARG A 221 -11.34 7.65 -11.93
C ARG A 221 -10.85 6.97 -10.66
N TRP A 222 -9.56 7.07 -10.34
CA TRP A 222 -8.96 6.42 -9.18
C TRP A 222 -7.86 7.31 -8.60
N LEU A 223 -7.67 7.25 -7.28
CA LEU A 223 -6.53 7.83 -6.59
C LEU A 223 -5.22 7.18 -7.07
N ALA A 224 -4.28 8.00 -7.52
CA ALA A 224 -2.96 7.57 -7.94
C ALA A 224 -1.89 8.53 -7.41
N ARG A 225 -0.71 7.99 -7.11
CA ARG A 225 0.46 8.76 -6.68
C ARG A 225 1.72 8.06 -7.15
N GLN A 226 2.69 8.85 -7.60
CA GLN A 226 3.99 8.34 -7.99
C GLN A 226 5.08 9.26 -7.45
N ARG A 227 6.01 8.71 -6.68
CA ARG A 227 7.21 9.40 -6.18
C ARG A 227 8.45 8.74 -6.78
N VAL A 228 8.51 8.76 -8.11
CA VAL A 228 9.58 8.18 -8.91
C VAL A 228 10.18 9.25 -9.83
N PRO A 229 11.42 9.11 -10.31
CA PRO A 229 12.05 10.10 -11.18
C PRO A 229 11.31 10.28 -12.52
N ASN A 230 10.84 9.19 -13.12
CA ASN A 230 10.09 9.20 -14.37
C ASN A 230 8.74 8.52 -14.16
N GLU A 231 7.65 9.19 -14.54
CA GLU A 231 6.30 8.65 -14.36
C GLU A 231 6.07 7.35 -15.15
N ILE A 232 5.44 6.38 -14.50
CA ILE A 232 4.87 5.19 -15.14
C ILE A 232 3.51 5.59 -15.71
N THR A 233 3.45 5.74 -17.02
CA THR A 233 2.25 6.17 -17.75
C THR A 233 1.46 5.03 -18.36
N GLU A 234 2.06 3.86 -18.48
CA GLU A 234 1.46 2.66 -19.08
C GLU A 234 0.83 1.78 -18.00
N ASP A 235 -0.29 1.14 -18.35
CA ASP A 235 -0.87 0.09 -17.53
C ASP A 235 0.01 -1.17 -17.56
N ILE A 236 0.26 -1.75 -16.39
CA ILE A 236 1.10 -2.92 -16.24
C ILE A 236 0.20 -4.15 -16.26
N VAL A 237 0.35 -4.98 -17.30
CA VAL A 237 -0.38 -6.24 -17.42
C VAL A 237 0.16 -7.25 -16.40
N ILE A 238 -0.74 -7.80 -15.59
CA ILE A 238 -0.43 -8.85 -14.63
C ILE A 238 -0.71 -10.20 -15.30
N PRO A 239 0.31 -11.05 -15.50
CA PRO A 239 0.14 -12.34 -16.18
C PRO A 239 -0.77 -13.28 -15.39
N HIS A 240 -1.40 -14.21 -16.11
CA HIS A 240 -2.07 -15.35 -15.49
C HIS A 240 -1.01 -16.28 -14.90
N GLY A 241 -0.83 -16.28 -13.58
CA GLY A 241 0.23 -17.10 -12.98
C GLY A 241 1.02 -16.35 -11.92
N ALA A 242 2.31 -16.68 -11.86
CA ALA A 242 3.35 -15.92 -11.17
C ALA A 242 3.91 -14.82 -12.10
N GLY A 243 4.65 -13.87 -11.54
CA GLY A 243 5.35 -12.82 -12.28
C GLY A 243 4.62 -11.47 -12.38
N GLY A 244 3.50 -11.30 -11.68
CA GLY A 244 2.82 -10.01 -11.53
C GLY A 244 3.68 -8.96 -10.83
N TRP A 245 4.35 -9.33 -9.73
CA TRP A 245 5.28 -8.44 -9.06
C TRP A 245 6.49 -8.14 -9.92
N LYS A 246 7.03 -9.14 -10.63
CA LYS A 246 8.16 -8.93 -11.55
C LYS A 246 7.80 -7.89 -12.64
N ALA A 247 6.61 -7.95 -13.21
CA ALA A 247 6.16 -6.95 -14.18
C ALA A 247 6.12 -5.53 -13.58
N ILE A 248 5.63 -5.40 -12.34
CA ILE A 248 5.64 -4.12 -11.62
C ILE A 248 7.06 -3.66 -11.33
N ARG A 249 7.94 -4.57 -10.92
CA ARG A 249 9.34 -4.32 -10.63
C ARG A 249 10.09 -3.83 -11.87
N ASP A 250 9.90 -4.48 -13.02
CA ASP A 250 10.51 -4.10 -14.29
C ASP A 250 10.07 -2.67 -14.71
N ALA A 251 8.80 -2.32 -14.49
CA ALA A 251 8.29 -0.97 -14.74
C ALA A 251 8.89 0.08 -13.79
N LEU A 252 9.07 -0.26 -12.51
CA LEU A 252 9.74 0.58 -11.53
C LEU A 252 11.22 0.77 -11.86
N ASP A 253 11.94 -0.29 -12.21
CA ASP A 253 13.34 -0.20 -12.60
C ASP A 253 13.49 0.68 -13.85
N LYS A 254 12.59 0.58 -14.84
CA LYS A 254 12.54 1.51 -15.99
C LYS A 254 12.29 2.95 -15.56
N ALA A 255 11.41 3.19 -14.60
CA ALA A 255 11.10 4.52 -14.08
C ALA A 255 12.27 5.17 -13.32
N TYR A 256 13.21 4.39 -12.78
CA TYR A 256 14.39 4.90 -12.05
C TYR A 256 15.64 5.05 -12.92
N LYS A 257 15.65 4.53 -14.15
CA LYS A 257 16.75 4.76 -15.09
C LYS A 257 16.86 6.24 -15.48
N PRO A 258 18.08 6.81 -15.53
CA PRO A 258 18.28 8.16 -16.06
C PRO A 258 17.77 8.23 -17.50
N GLN A 259 16.96 9.24 -17.84
CA GLN A 259 16.65 9.50 -19.24
C GLN A 259 17.93 9.96 -19.94
N GLU A 260 18.37 9.21 -20.94
CA GLU A 260 19.39 9.70 -21.88
C GLU A 260 18.85 10.99 -22.48
N LYS A 261 19.53 12.11 -22.20
CA LYS A 261 19.21 13.38 -22.85
C LYS A 261 19.40 13.18 -24.34
N LYS A 262 18.30 13.14 -25.11
CA LYS A 262 18.36 13.27 -26.55
C LYS A 262 19.09 14.57 -26.86
N GLN A 263 20.29 14.45 -27.44
CA GLN A 263 21.04 15.57 -28.01
C GLN A 263 20.35 16.04 -29.29
#